data_AF-A0A0D0D964-F1
#
_entry.id   AF-A0A0D0D964-F1
#
_cell.length_a   1.000
_cell.length_b   1.000
_cell.length_c   1.000
_cell.angle_alpha   90.00
_cell.angle_beta   90.00
_cell.angle_gamma   90.00
#
_symmetry.space_group_name_H-M   'P 1'
#
loop_
_entity.id
_entity.type
_entity.pdbx_description
1 polymer ?
#
loop_
_entity_poly.entity_id
_entity_poly.type
_entity_poly.pdbx_seq_one_letter_code
_entity_poly.pdbx_strand_id
1 'polypeptide(L)'
;MAYQTVLRELEACEANFKSTLLGMQSTVVLQEMFCERLSGQLAAQEEKQKKRKKGQLNCNGLPRLLTGDAFYGLVIEHKETSAIEEEARKARKKLRDERAGLMEAWKEADKKWLERNNSCQEVYHHELGLWTAECARAKVEKRQPGWRRPKLGKLESPIPKPVADSTDGGEAEGDNGEADDENNGNNGNNEDDTWDNESDGGSIEE
;
A
#
# COMPACT_ATOMS: atom_id res chain seq x y z
N MET A 1 28.53 -13.36 52.80
CA MET A 1 28.27 -14.52 51.93
C MET A 1 26.78 -14.73 51.63
N ALA A 2 25.86 -14.58 52.59
CA ALA A 2 24.41 -14.81 52.37
C ALA A 2 23.72 -13.88 51.35
N TYR A 3 24.17 -12.64 51.20
CA TYR A 3 23.57 -11.71 50.23
C TYR A 3 23.82 -12.15 48.77
N GLN A 4 25.03 -12.63 48.48
CA GLN A 4 25.40 -13.08 47.13
C GLN A 4 24.67 -14.36 46.72
N THR A 5 24.33 -15.24 47.68
CA THR A 5 23.56 -16.45 47.40
C THR A 5 22.10 -16.12 47.09
N VAL A 6 21.48 -15.24 47.87
CA VAL A 6 20.10 -14.79 47.64
C VAL A 6 19.97 -14.07 46.28
N LEU A 7 20.95 -13.25 45.90
CA LEU A 7 20.97 -12.58 44.60
C LEU A 7 20.95 -13.59 43.45
N ARG A 8 21.82 -14.61 43.49
CA ARG A 8 21.89 -15.66 42.46
C ARG A 8 20.62 -16.50 42.39
N GLU A 9 20.01 -16.80 43.53
CA GLU A 9 18.74 -17.55 43.58
C GLU A 9 17.59 -16.75 42.93
N LEU A 10 17.51 -15.44 43.18
CA LEU A 10 16.52 -14.57 42.56
C LEU A 10 16.74 -14.46 41.04
N GLU A 11 17.98 -14.29 40.59
CA GLU A 11 18.32 -14.25 39.16
C GLU A 11 17.96 -15.57 38.45
N ALA A 12 18.24 -16.71 39.09
CA ALA A 12 17.87 -18.03 38.55
C ALA A 12 16.35 -18.21 38.50
N CYS A 13 15.63 -17.74 39.51
CA CYS A 13 14.18 -17.76 39.56
C CYS A 13 13.56 -16.90 38.45
N GLU A 14 14.07 -15.68 38.27
CA GLU A 14 13.65 -14.77 37.20
C GLU A 14 13.92 -15.37 35.82
N ALA A 15 15.08 -15.99 35.60
CA ALA A 15 15.42 -16.65 34.34
C ALA A 15 14.42 -17.79 34.02
N ASN A 16 14.07 -18.60 35.02
CA ASN A 16 13.09 -19.68 34.86
C ASN A 16 11.69 -19.15 34.52
N PHE A 17 11.24 -18.08 35.19
CA PHE A 17 9.97 -17.45 34.88
C PHE A 17 9.93 -16.85 33.48
N LYS A 18 11.00 -16.14 33.08
CA LYS A 18 11.13 -15.59 31.72
C LYS A 18 11.09 -16.68 30.67
N SER A 19 11.81 -17.78 30.88
CA SER A 19 11.82 -18.92 29.95
C SER A 19 10.43 -19.55 29.81
N THR A 20 9.73 -19.77 30.93
CA THR A 20 8.37 -20.34 30.93
C THR A 20 7.38 -19.40 30.23
N LEU A 21 7.47 -18.10 30.51
CA LEU A 21 6.62 -17.08 29.89
C LEU A 21 6.83 -17.01 28.37
N LEU A 22 8.08 -17.04 27.91
CA LEU A 22 8.41 -17.08 26.48
C LEU A 22 7.85 -18.35 25.81
N GLY A 23 7.93 -19.50 26.48
CA GLY A 23 7.30 -20.73 26.02
C GLY A 23 5.79 -20.60 25.85
N MET A 24 5.11 -20.05 26.86
CA MET A 24 3.66 -19.81 26.81
C MET A 24 3.28 -18.83 25.70
N GLN A 25 3.99 -17.71 25.58
CA GLN A 25 3.76 -16.73 24.50
C GLN A 25 3.93 -17.37 23.12
N SER A 26 4.97 -18.19 22.94
CA SER A 26 5.21 -18.91 21.69
C SER A 26 4.05 -19.85 21.35
N THR A 27 3.51 -20.56 22.35
CA THR A 27 2.36 -21.45 22.11
C THR A 27 1.09 -20.70 21.73
N VAL A 28 0.82 -19.55 22.34
CA VAL A 28 -0.37 -18.74 22.01
C VAL A 28 -0.27 -18.23 20.58
N VAL A 29 0.87 -17.69 20.17
CA VAL A 29 1.09 -17.22 18.79
C VAL A 29 0.91 -18.35 17.78
N LEU A 30 1.46 -19.53 18.07
CA LEU A 30 1.31 -20.70 17.18
C LEU A 30 -0.14 -21.18 17.09
N GLN A 31 -0.89 -21.17 18.20
CA GLN A 31 -2.30 -21.54 18.21
C GLN A 31 -3.14 -20.54 17.43
N GLU A 32 -2.89 -19.24 17.58
CA GLU A 32 -3.57 -18.19 16.83
C GLU A 32 -3.37 -18.38 15.33
N MET A 33 -2.11 -18.50 14.89
CA MET A 33 -1.78 -18.75 13.48
C MET A 33 -2.43 -20.04 12.95
N PHE A 34 -2.51 -21.09 13.77
CA PHE A 34 -3.16 -22.34 13.37
C PHE A 34 -4.68 -22.14 13.21
N CYS A 35 -5.32 -21.49 14.17
CA CYS A 35 -6.75 -21.19 14.13
C CYS A 35 -7.11 -20.30 12.93
N GLU A 36 -6.31 -19.28 12.63
CA GLU A 36 -6.48 -18.43 11.45
C GLU A 36 -6.39 -19.22 10.14
N ARG A 37 -5.40 -20.10 10.03
CA ARG A 37 -5.28 -20.96 8.83
C ARG A 37 -6.45 -21.92 8.71
N LEU A 38 -6.86 -22.56 9.80
CA LEU A 38 -7.95 -23.51 9.80
C LEU A 38 -9.28 -22.82 9.47
N SER A 39 -9.54 -21.66 10.07
CA SER A 39 -10.74 -20.87 9.79
C SER A 39 -10.77 -20.39 8.34
N GLY A 40 -9.64 -19.92 7.82
CA GLY A 40 -9.49 -19.56 6.40
C GLY A 40 -9.75 -20.74 5.45
N GLN A 41 -9.24 -21.93 5.78
CA GLN A 41 -9.50 -23.14 5.00
C GLN A 41 -10.97 -23.57 5.03
N LEU A 42 -11.61 -23.52 6.20
CA LEU A 42 -13.02 -23.82 6.35
C LEU A 42 -13.89 -22.82 5.57
N ALA A 43 -13.63 -21.52 5.70
CA ALA A 43 -14.33 -20.48 4.96
C ALA A 43 -14.18 -20.69 3.44
N ALA A 44 -12.97 -20.93 2.94
CA ALA A 44 -12.74 -21.21 1.52
C ALA A 44 -13.46 -22.49 1.05
N GLN A 45 -13.54 -23.53 1.88
CA GLN A 45 -14.27 -24.75 1.57
C GLN A 45 -15.78 -24.52 1.53
N GLU A 46 -16.32 -23.78 2.50
CA GLU A 46 -17.72 -23.40 2.56
C GLU A 46 -18.12 -22.55 1.37
N GLU A 47 -17.31 -21.56 1.00
CA GLU A 47 -17.54 -20.74 -0.20
C GLU A 47 -17.51 -21.57 -1.48
N LYS A 48 -16.57 -22.52 -1.60
CA LYS A 48 -16.57 -23.49 -2.70
C LYS A 48 -17.84 -24.34 -2.72
N GLN A 49 -18.36 -24.77 -1.57
CA GLN A 49 -19.61 -25.52 -1.50
C GLN A 49 -20.82 -24.64 -1.85
N LYS A 50 -20.90 -23.41 -1.35
CA LYS A 50 -21.96 -22.45 -1.70
C LYS A 50 -21.99 -22.17 -3.20
N LYS A 51 -20.83 -21.93 -3.81
CA LYS A 51 -20.69 -21.73 -5.27
C LYS A 51 -21.18 -22.94 -6.06
N ARG A 52 -20.93 -24.17 -5.60
CA ARG A 52 -21.44 -25.40 -6.24
C ARG A 52 -22.95 -25.59 -6.07
N LYS A 53 -23.53 -25.07 -5.00
CA LYS A 53 -24.97 -25.13 -4.68
C LYS A 53 -25.77 -23.97 -5.28
N LYS A 54 -25.11 -22.93 -5.79
CA LYS A 54 -25.76 -21.80 -6.44
C LYS A 54 -26.56 -22.28 -7.66
N GLY A 55 -27.87 -22.02 -7.65
CA GLY A 55 -28.81 -22.49 -8.68
C GLY A 55 -29.47 -23.84 -8.39
N GLN A 56 -29.22 -24.47 -7.23
CA GLN A 56 -29.93 -25.69 -6.81
C GLN A 56 -31.07 -25.36 -5.85
N LEU A 57 -32.24 -25.96 -6.06
CA LEU A 57 -33.43 -25.80 -5.21
C LEU A 57 -33.26 -26.41 -3.80
N ASN A 58 -32.37 -27.41 -3.65
CA ASN A 58 -32.14 -28.12 -2.38
C ASN A 58 -30.64 -28.17 -2.04
N CYS A 59 -30.20 -27.32 -1.12
CA CYS A 59 -28.78 -27.11 -0.76
C CYS A 59 -28.15 -28.24 0.10
N ASN A 60 -28.92 -29.24 0.51
CA ASN A 60 -28.46 -30.28 1.43
C ASN A 60 -27.73 -31.44 0.73
N GLY A 61 -27.71 -31.46 -0.61
CA GLY A 61 -27.02 -32.50 -1.39
C GLY A 61 -27.64 -33.90 -1.31
N LEU A 62 -28.74 -34.06 -0.60
CA LEU A 62 -29.49 -35.31 -0.47
C LEU A 62 -30.75 -35.27 -1.33
N PRO A 63 -31.04 -36.34 -2.09
CA PRO A 63 -32.29 -36.44 -2.84
C PRO A 63 -33.47 -36.46 -1.86
N ARG A 64 -34.42 -35.54 -2.04
CA ARG A 64 -35.63 -35.45 -1.23
C ARG A 64 -36.83 -35.51 -2.15
N LEU A 65 -37.77 -36.42 -1.86
CA LEU A 65 -39.08 -36.38 -2.53
C LEU A 65 -39.86 -35.21 -1.95
N LEU A 66 -40.18 -34.24 -2.81
CA LEU A 66 -41.01 -33.10 -2.47
C LEU A 66 -42.42 -33.34 -3.01
N THR A 67 -43.43 -33.04 -2.20
CA THR A 67 -44.82 -32.93 -2.67
C THR A 67 -44.91 -31.81 -3.70
N GLY A 68 -45.77 -31.94 -4.73
CA GLY A 68 -45.85 -31.00 -5.86
C GLY A 68 -45.96 -29.53 -5.43
N ASP A 69 -46.81 -29.23 -4.44
CA ASP A 69 -46.99 -27.88 -3.91
C ASP A 69 -45.71 -27.33 -3.24
N ALA A 70 -45.00 -28.18 -2.49
CA ALA A 70 -43.75 -27.81 -1.83
C ALA A 70 -42.63 -27.54 -2.85
N PHE A 71 -42.59 -28.30 -3.94
CA PHE A 71 -41.67 -28.04 -5.05
C PHE A 71 -41.99 -26.70 -5.73
N TYR A 72 -43.28 -26.44 -6.00
CA TYR A 72 -43.70 -25.20 -6.65
C TYR A 72 -43.35 -23.96 -5.82
N GLY A 73 -43.60 -23.99 -4.51
CA GLY A 73 -43.21 -22.92 -3.60
C GLY A 73 -41.70 -22.62 -3.65
N LEU A 74 -40.86 -23.65 -3.56
CA LEU A 74 -39.40 -23.49 -3.64
C LEU A 74 -38.93 -22.92 -4.99
N VAL A 75 -39.58 -23.28 -6.09
CA VAL A 75 -39.25 -22.73 -7.42
C VAL A 75 -39.58 -21.25 -7.52
N ILE A 76 -40.68 -20.81 -6.91
CA ILE A 76 -41.03 -19.38 -6.86
C ILE A 76 -40.00 -18.63 -6.03
N GLU A 77 -39.73 -19.08 -4.81
CA GLU A 77 -38.78 -18.44 -3.90
C GLU A 77 -37.39 -18.31 -4.57
N HIS A 78 -36.88 -19.40 -5.17
CA HIS A 78 -35.59 -19.37 -5.85
C HIS A 78 -35.55 -18.35 -7.00
N LYS A 79 -36.65 -18.19 -7.76
CA LYS A 79 -36.71 -17.19 -8.84
C LYS A 79 -36.70 -15.77 -8.30
N GLU A 80 -37.46 -15.52 -7.24
CA GLU A 80 -37.52 -14.23 -6.57
C GLU A 80 -36.15 -13.86 -5.98
N THR A 81 -35.51 -14.77 -5.23
CA THR A 81 -34.18 -14.52 -4.67
C THR A 81 -33.12 -14.31 -5.75
N SER A 82 -33.18 -15.08 -6.85
CA SER A 82 -32.26 -14.91 -7.98
C SER A 82 -32.45 -13.56 -8.67
N ALA A 83 -33.68 -13.09 -8.83
CA ALA A 83 -33.97 -11.78 -9.42
C ALA A 83 -33.42 -10.65 -8.54
N ILE A 84 -33.62 -10.73 -7.22
CA ILE A 84 -33.09 -9.77 -6.25
C ILE A 84 -31.55 -9.76 -6.27
N GLU A 85 -30.91 -10.94 -6.27
CA GLU A 85 -29.45 -11.04 -6.31
C GLU A 85 -28.87 -10.43 -7.59
N GLU A 86 -29.53 -10.66 -8.74
CA GLU A 86 -29.14 -10.11 -10.02
C GLU A 86 -29.25 -8.58 -10.08
N GLU A 87 -30.30 -8.01 -9.48
CA GLU A 87 -30.44 -6.57 -9.34
C GLU A 87 -29.37 -5.98 -8.42
N ALA A 88 -29.12 -6.61 -7.27
CA ALA A 88 -28.05 -6.20 -6.36
C ALA A 88 -26.67 -6.29 -7.02
N ARG A 89 -26.42 -7.31 -7.85
CA ARG A 89 -25.18 -7.45 -8.65
C ARG A 89 -25.05 -6.34 -9.68
N LYS A 90 -26.13 -5.99 -10.39
CA LYS A 90 -26.15 -4.87 -11.34
C LYS A 90 -25.89 -3.53 -10.64
N ALA A 91 -26.51 -3.28 -9.48
CA ALA A 91 -26.28 -2.06 -8.70
C ALA A 91 -24.82 -1.94 -8.26
N ARG A 92 -24.24 -3.01 -7.70
CA ARG A 92 -22.82 -3.07 -7.33
C ARG A 92 -21.88 -2.88 -8.52
N LYS A 93 -22.26 -3.36 -9.71
CA LYS A 93 -21.47 -3.14 -10.93
C LYS A 93 -21.50 -1.67 -11.34
N LYS A 94 -22.66 -1.02 -11.37
CA LYS A 94 -22.79 0.40 -11.71
C LYS A 94 -21.95 1.30 -10.82
N LEU A 95 -22.00 1.11 -9.50
CA LEU A 95 -21.18 1.89 -8.57
C LEU A 95 -19.67 1.69 -8.80
N ARG A 96 -19.23 0.47 -9.13
CA ARG A 96 -17.84 0.20 -9.48
C ARG A 96 -17.44 0.90 -10.78
N ASP A 97 -18.28 0.83 -11.79
CA ASP A 97 -18.04 1.46 -13.10
C ASP A 97 -18.00 2.99 -12.97
N GLU A 98 -18.91 3.59 -12.19
CA GLU A 98 -18.93 5.03 -11.88
C GLU A 98 -17.65 5.47 -11.14
N ARG A 99 -17.24 4.71 -10.12
CA ARG A 99 -15.99 4.97 -9.39
C ARG A 99 -14.77 4.82 -10.28
N ALA A 100 -14.74 3.81 -11.15
CA ALA A 100 -13.65 3.59 -12.09
C ALA A 100 -13.53 4.77 -13.06
N GLY A 101 -14.65 5.26 -13.61
CA GLY A 101 -14.67 6.44 -14.48
C GLY A 101 -14.17 7.71 -13.79
N LEU A 102 -14.58 7.96 -12.54
CA LEU A 102 -14.07 9.10 -11.75
C LEU A 102 -12.56 8.99 -11.49
N MET A 103 -12.08 7.79 -11.18
CA MET A 103 -10.65 7.54 -10.96
C MET A 103 -9.82 7.71 -12.24
N GLU A 104 -10.34 7.27 -13.39
CA GLU A 104 -9.70 7.42 -14.69
C GLU A 104 -9.57 8.91 -15.07
N ALA A 105 -10.66 9.66 -14.97
CA ALA A 105 -10.65 11.10 -15.23
C ALA A 105 -9.67 11.85 -14.29
N TRP A 106 -9.60 11.45 -13.02
CA TRP A 106 -8.62 12.02 -12.09
C TRP A 106 -7.18 11.69 -12.49
N LYS A 107 -6.87 10.43 -12.86
CA LYS A 107 -5.54 10.02 -13.32
C LYS A 107 -5.09 10.80 -14.55
N GLU A 108 -5.97 11.03 -15.51
CA GLU A 108 -5.64 11.83 -16.69
C GLU A 108 -5.33 13.29 -16.35
N ALA A 109 -6.11 13.88 -15.44
CA ALA A 109 -5.90 15.24 -14.98
C ALA A 109 -4.59 15.37 -14.20
N ASP A 110 -4.31 14.40 -13.33
CA ASP A 110 -3.09 14.35 -12.51
C ASP A 110 -1.85 14.18 -13.38
N LYS A 111 -1.89 13.31 -14.40
CA LYS A 111 -0.81 13.18 -15.39
C LYS A 111 -0.51 14.50 -16.08
N LYS A 112 -1.54 15.21 -16.56
CA LYS A 112 -1.36 16.53 -17.20
C LYS A 112 -0.82 17.58 -16.22
N TRP A 113 -1.18 17.51 -14.94
CA TRP A 113 -0.64 18.37 -13.90
C TRP A 113 0.85 18.10 -13.67
N LEU A 114 1.24 16.82 -13.59
CA LEU A 114 2.61 16.40 -13.39
C LEU A 114 3.50 16.83 -14.56
N GLU A 115 3.04 16.65 -15.82
CA GLU A 115 3.77 17.09 -17.02
C GLU A 115 4.06 18.60 -17.01
N ARG A 116 3.10 19.42 -16.59
CA ARG A 116 3.25 20.88 -16.50
C ARG A 116 4.24 21.27 -15.39
N ASN A 117 4.12 20.66 -14.21
CA ASN A 117 5.03 20.92 -13.11
C ASN A 117 6.46 20.48 -13.42
N ASN A 118 6.65 19.32 -14.06
CA ASN A 118 7.95 18.86 -14.52
C ASN A 118 8.57 19.84 -15.53
N SER A 119 7.79 20.30 -16.50
CA SER A 119 8.27 21.30 -17.48
C SER A 119 8.73 22.60 -16.79
N CYS A 120 8.00 23.07 -15.77
CA CYS A 120 8.41 24.23 -14.99
C CYS A 120 9.71 24.00 -14.21
N GLN A 121 9.90 22.80 -13.67
CA GLN A 121 11.14 22.42 -12.97
C GLN A 121 12.32 22.34 -13.95
N GLU A 122 12.14 21.73 -15.13
CA GLU A 122 13.18 21.62 -16.16
C GLU A 122 13.69 22.99 -16.60
N VAL A 123 12.79 23.95 -16.87
CA VAL A 123 13.17 25.32 -17.23
C VAL A 123 13.98 25.97 -16.11
N TYR A 124 13.55 25.81 -14.86
CA TYR A 124 14.28 26.35 -13.71
C TYR A 124 15.67 25.72 -13.55
N HIS A 125 15.78 24.39 -13.67
CA HIS A 125 17.07 23.69 -13.58
C HIS A 125 18.02 24.10 -14.72
N HIS A 126 17.49 24.28 -15.93
CA HIS A 126 18.26 24.78 -17.06
C HIS A 126 18.76 26.22 -16.83
N GLU A 127 17.88 27.14 -16.41
CA GLU A 127 18.28 28.51 -16.08
C GLU A 127 19.29 28.56 -14.92
N LEU A 128 19.10 27.72 -13.90
CA LEU A 128 20.01 27.62 -12.77
C LEU A 128 21.39 27.15 -13.22
N GLY A 129 21.46 26.17 -14.14
CA GLY A 129 22.71 25.72 -14.77
C GLY A 129 23.42 26.81 -15.58
N LEU A 130 22.67 27.62 -16.33
CA LEU A 130 23.25 28.78 -17.03
C LEU A 130 23.78 29.83 -16.04
N TRP A 131 23.06 30.05 -14.94
CA TRP A 131 23.47 30.98 -13.91
C TRP A 131 24.71 30.50 -13.14
N THR A 132 24.82 29.21 -12.83
CA THR A 132 26.02 28.65 -12.18
C THR A 132 27.25 28.74 -13.08
N ALA A 133 27.12 28.46 -14.37
CA ALA A 133 28.21 28.62 -15.34
C ALA A 133 28.66 30.10 -15.46
N GLU A 134 27.72 31.04 -15.49
CA GLU A 134 28.05 32.47 -15.48
C GLU A 134 28.71 32.90 -14.17
N CYS A 135 28.29 32.38 -13.02
CA CYS A 135 28.93 32.64 -11.73
C CYS A 135 30.37 32.13 -11.70
N ALA A 136 30.63 30.95 -12.25
CA ALA A 136 31.99 30.40 -12.38
C ALA A 136 32.87 31.31 -13.26
N ARG A 137 32.36 31.77 -14.42
CA ARG A 137 33.06 32.73 -15.28
C ARG A 137 33.33 34.06 -14.58
N ALA A 138 32.33 34.63 -13.92
CA ALA A 138 32.47 35.89 -13.18
C ALA A 138 33.53 35.79 -12.07
N LYS A 139 33.64 34.64 -11.40
CA LYS A 139 34.67 34.37 -10.39
C LYS A 139 36.08 34.39 -11.00
N VAL A 140 36.29 33.74 -12.15
CA VAL A 140 37.58 33.76 -12.87
C VAL A 140 37.95 35.16 -13.33
N GLU A 141 36.97 35.90 -13.86
CA GLU A 141 37.13 37.29 -14.34
C GLU A 141 37.17 38.32 -13.20
N LYS A 142 37.04 37.91 -11.93
CA LYS A 142 36.98 38.76 -10.73
C LYS A 142 35.93 39.87 -10.79
N ARG A 143 34.79 39.59 -11.43
CA ARG A 143 33.63 40.48 -11.50
C ARG A 143 32.42 39.85 -10.79
N GLN A 144 31.38 40.65 -10.61
CA GLN A 144 30.10 40.13 -10.13
C GLN A 144 29.29 39.51 -11.29
N PRO A 145 28.50 38.44 -11.03
CA PRO A 145 27.56 37.91 -12.02
C PRO A 145 26.57 38.98 -12.47
N GLY A 146 26.36 39.09 -13.79
CA GLY A 146 25.55 40.18 -14.38
C GLY A 146 24.04 40.06 -14.16
N TRP A 147 23.57 38.91 -13.69
CA TRP A 147 22.16 38.62 -13.46
C TRP A 147 21.90 37.89 -12.14
N ARG A 148 20.68 38.01 -11.63
CA ARG A 148 20.25 37.42 -10.36
C ARG A 148 20.05 35.91 -10.50
N ARG A 149 20.23 35.18 -9.39
CA ARG A 149 19.93 33.75 -9.30
C ARG A 149 18.46 33.51 -9.70
N PRO A 150 18.20 32.59 -10.65
CA PRO A 150 16.84 32.16 -10.98
C PRO A 150 16.10 31.69 -9.73
N LYS A 151 14.77 31.89 -9.70
CA LYS A 151 13.91 31.44 -8.59
C LYS A 151 12.85 30.53 -9.16
N LEU A 152 12.65 29.38 -8.53
CA LEU A 152 11.54 28.51 -8.87
C LEU A 152 10.24 29.22 -8.51
N GLY A 153 9.36 29.37 -9.49
CA GLY A 153 8.02 29.92 -9.28
C GLY A 153 7.17 29.02 -8.38
N LYS A 154 5.97 29.48 -8.03
CA LYS A 154 5.01 28.63 -7.31
C LYS A 154 4.55 27.51 -8.26
N LEU A 155 4.85 26.26 -7.90
CA LEU A 155 4.32 25.09 -8.59
C LEU A 155 2.81 25.00 -8.38
N GLU A 156 2.12 24.40 -9.34
CA GLU A 156 0.70 24.14 -9.20
C GLU A 156 0.46 23.10 -8.11
N SER A 157 -0.58 23.30 -7.29
CA SER A 157 -0.94 22.35 -6.24
C SER A 157 -1.56 21.07 -6.82
N PRO A 158 -1.35 19.89 -6.20
CA PRO A 158 -1.90 18.62 -6.67
C PRO A 158 -3.42 18.65 -6.80
N ILE A 159 -3.96 17.90 -7.78
CA ILE A 159 -5.40 17.74 -7.95
C ILE A 159 -5.91 16.79 -6.86
N PRO A 160 -6.88 17.21 -6.01
CA PRO A 160 -7.36 16.38 -4.92
C PRO A 160 -7.98 15.10 -5.46
N LYS A 161 -7.58 13.97 -4.88
CA LYS A 161 -8.10 12.65 -5.25
C LYS A 161 -9.58 12.55 -4.88
N PRO A 162 -10.44 12.02 -5.78
CA PRO A 162 -11.84 11.78 -5.43
C PRO A 162 -11.92 10.82 -4.25
N VAL A 163 -12.53 11.29 -3.16
CA VAL A 163 -12.80 10.49 -1.97
C VAL A 163 -14.01 9.61 -2.28
N ALA A 164 -13.84 8.29 -2.16
CA ALA A 164 -14.99 7.40 -2.16
C ALA A 164 -15.67 7.56 -0.80
N ASP A 165 -16.88 8.13 -0.81
CA ASP A 165 -17.69 8.26 0.39
C ASP A 165 -17.85 6.87 1.02
N SER A 166 -17.20 6.66 2.16
CA SER A 166 -17.10 5.36 2.82
C SER A 166 -18.32 5.19 3.71
N THR A 167 -19.50 5.17 3.09
CA THR A 167 -20.73 4.81 3.78
C THR A 167 -20.85 3.28 3.84
N ASP A 168 -20.23 2.75 4.89
CA ASP A 168 -20.57 1.57 5.70
C ASP A 168 -20.61 0.14 5.10
N GLY A 169 -19.91 -0.75 5.79
CA GLY A 169 -20.13 -2.21 5.95
C GLY A 169 -20.47 -3.07 4.73
N GLY A 170 -19.48 -3.73 4.13
CA GLY A 170 -19.73 -4.81 3.18
C GLY A 170 -18.46 -5.56 2.76
N GLU A 171 -18.15 -6.61 3.52
CA GLU A 171 -17.26 -7.75 3.24
C GLU A 171 -16.44 -7.68 1.94
N ALA A 172 -15.15 -7.38 2.10
CA ALA A 172 -14.14 -7.58 1.09
C ALA A 172 -13.93 -9.09 0.84
N GLU A 173 -14.63 -9.66 -0.15
CA GLU A 173 -14.11 -10.85 -0.84
C GLU A 173 -12.88 -10.40 -1.63
N GLY A 174 -11.72 -10.96 -1.26
CA GLY A 174 -10.45 -10.71 -1.91
C GLY A 174 -10.46 -11.12 -3.38
N ASP A 175 -9.96 -10.22 -4.20
CA ASP A 175 -9.33 -10.57 -5.46
C ASP A 175 -7.92 -9.99 -5.45
N ASN A 176 -6.97 -10.89 -5.70
CA ASN A 176 -5.54 -10.69 -5.57
C ASN A 176 -4.97 -10.60 -6.98
N GLY A 177 -4.39 -9.44 -7.30
CA GLY A 177 -3.78 -9.10 -8.58
C GLY A 177 -3.96 -7.60 -8.80
N GLU A 178 -2.95 -6.74 -8.77
CA GLU A 178 -1.54 -6.91 -9.07
C GLU A 178 -0.86 -5.73 -8.34
N ALA A 179 0.03 -6.04 -7.39
CA ALA A 179 0.86 -5.03 -6.75
C ALA A 179 1.96 -4.68 -7.76
N ASP A 180 1.73 -3.66 -8.57
CA ASP A 180 2.79 -2.99 -9.31
C ASP A 180 3.50 -2.04 -8.33
N ASP A 181 4.39 -2.64 -7.54
CA ASP A 181 5.36 -1.98 -6.69
C ASP A 181 6.49 -1.42 -7.58
N GLU A 182 6.21 -0.34 -8.30
CA GLU A 182 7.25 0.56 -8.78
C GLU A 182 7.51 1.64 -7.74
N ASN A 183 8.18 1.22 -6.68
CA ASN A 183 9.08 2.07 -5.92
C ASN A 183 10.11 2.71 -6.85
N ASN A 184 10.02 4.03 -7.06
CA ASN A 184 11.22 4.85 -7.12
C ASN A 184 10.99 6.24 -6.52
N GLY A 185 10.79 6.25 -5.20
CA GLY A 185 11.04 7.43 -4.38
C GLY A 185 12.55 7.57 -4.15
N ASN A 186 13.30 8.04 -5.15
CA ASN A 186 14.66 8.55 -4.93
C ASN A 186 14.67 10.08 -5.05
N ASN A 187 14.15 10.74 -4.01
CA ASN A 187 14.45 12.14 -3.74
C ASN A 187 15.40 12.19 -2.54
N GLY A 188 16.67 11.90 -2.82
CA GLY A 188 17.79 12.01 -1.90
C GLY A 188 18.91 12.79 -2.58
N ASN A 189 18.69 14.10 -2.74
CA ASN A 189 19.77 15.04 -2.99
C ASN A 189 20.81 14.91 -1.88
N ASN A 190 21.98 14.35 -2.18
CA ASN A 190 23.18 14.54 -1.40
C ASN A 190 24.37 14.66 -2.36
N GLU A 191 24.42 15.79 -3.07
CA GLU A 191 25.63 16.30 -3.69
C GLU A 191 26.46 16.96 -2.57
N ASP A 192 27.25 16.16 -1.86
CA ASP A 192 28.43 16.66 -1.15
C ASP A 192 29.62 16.51 -2.10
N ASP A 193 29.76 17.54 -2.93
CA ASP A 193 30.94 17.84 -3.73
C ASP A 193 32.08 18.27 -2.79
N THR A 194 32.76 17.29 -2.18
CA THR A 194 34.04 17.52 -1.48
C THR A 194 35.14 17.73 -2.54
N TRP A 195 35.32 18.98 -2.96
CA TRP A 195 36.48 19.44 -3.70
C TRP A 195 37.65 19.70 -2.73
N ASP A 196 38.50 18.71 -2.52
CA ASP A 196 39.86 18.93 -2.00
C ASP A 196 40.88 18.54 -3.08
N ASN A 197 41.27 19.54 -3.85
CA ASN A 197 42.44 19.52 -4.71
C ASN A 197 43.39 20.62 -4.24
N GLU A 198 44.33 20.28 -3.37
CA GLU A 198 45.62 20.99 -3.28
C GLU A 198 46.74 19.96 -3.20
N SER A 199 47.40 19.82 -4.35
CA SER A 199 48.72 19.25 -4.52
C SER A 199 49.71 20.41 -4.44
N ASP A 200 50.63 20.42 -3.48
CA ASP A 200 51.91 21.09 -3.67
C ASP A 200 53.02 20.43 -2.85
N GLY A 201 54.22 20.48 -3.44
CA GLY A 201 55.36 19.62 -3.19
C GLY A 201 56.17 19.95 -1.93
N GLY A 202 56.99 18.97 -1.55
CA GLY A 202 57.98 19.13 -0.49
C GLY A 202 58.90 17.93 -0.37
N SER A 203 59.83 17.79 -1.32
CA SER A 203 61.03 16.97 -1.16
C SER A 203 61.78 17.39 0.11
N ILE A 204 62.24 16.43 0.90
CA ILE A 204 63.42 16.60 1.74
C ILE A 204 64.21 15.28 1.73
N GLU A 205 65.44 15.40 1.28
CA GLU A 205 66.53 14.44 1.42
C GLU A 205 67.02 14.47 2.88
N GLU A 206 67.27 13.30 3.47
CA GLU A 206 68.49 12.98 4.23
C GLU A 206 68.62 11.46 4.43
#